data_AF-A0A4D6KKY9-F1
#
_entry.id   AF-A0A4D6KKY9-F1
#
_cell.length_a   1.000
_cell.length_b   1.000
_cell.length_c   1.000
_cell.angle_alpha   90.00
_cell.angle_beta   90.00
_cell.angle_gamma   90.00
#
_symmetry.space_group_name_H-M   'P 1'
#
loop_
_entity.id
_entity.type
_entity.pdbx_description
1 polymer ?
#
loop_
_entity_poly.entity_id
_entity_poly.type
_entity_poly.pdbx_seq_one_letter_code
_entity_poly.pdbx_strand_id
1 'polypeptide(L)'
;MTETDRGHVDVLGVGLGPFNLGLAALLADTDVEAAFLEQASAFAWHEGMLIEGATLEVPFLADLVTLADPTSEYSYLNYLRETDRIYEFYFYETFQVPRREYDAYLGWVADRLDSCRFSRRVTSVTEIDAGFRVEAVDPETGERYAFTADDLVVGVGSRPYVPEQFRDCLGDAVFHTAQYRDRRDGALDSDAIAVVGSGQSAAEVVLDLLERQTDHGYRLDWLTRSDGFFPMEYSKLGLQHFTPEYTRYFSDLDRETRDETLSEQDLLYKGIDVQTSARIYDTLYERSIGSRDPDFGMLATTAVEDIEATDDGYRLTCHQTQQDERFVHEVATVVLGTGYHRPTPSFLGPLEDALERDPKGRLRITEEYRVESDCTGRLFVQNAGVHTHGVGTPDLGLGCYRNAVIVEQLTGREVYPIDEDTVFQDFDVEQFLADTSAERVGNHYGGRR
;
A
#
# COMPACT_ATOMS: atom_id res chain seq x y z
N MET A 1 -24.51 18.25 -21.65
CA MET A 1 -23.11 18.65 -21.43
C MET A 1 -22.30 17.97 -22.51
N THR A 2 -21.54 18.74 -23.28
CA THR A 2 -20.66 18.23 -24.33
C THR A 2 -19.48 17.52 -23.69
N GLU A 3 -19.18 16.31 -24.15
CA GLU A 3 -17.99 15.57 -23.76
C GLU A 3 -16.76 16.18 -24.43
N THR A 4 -15.71 16.45 -23.67
CA THR A 4 -14.46 16.97 -24.20
C THR A 4 -13.56 15.79 -24.59
N ASP A 5 -13.39 15.58 -25.89
CA ASP A 5 -12.41 14.63 -26.44
C ASP A 5 -10.99 15.16 -26.19
N ARG A 6 -10.18 14.37 -25.49
CA ARG A 6 -8.81 14.72 -25.10
C ARG A 6 -7.74 14.08 -26.00
N GLY A 7 -8.16 13.32 -27.02
CA GLY A 7 -7.25 12.67 -27.96
C GLY A 7 -6.81 11.27 -27.52
N HIS A 8 -5.82 10.77 -28.25
CA HIS A 8 -5.25 9.43 -28.12
C HIS A 8 -3.86 9.50 -27.46
N VAL A 9 -3.51 8.49 -26.68
CA VAL A 9 -2.19 8.31 -26.05
C VAL A 9 -1.77 6.83 -26.19
N ASP A 10 -0.48 6.54 -26.11
CA ASP A 10 -0.02 5.14 -26.15
C ASP A 10 -0.42 4.40 -24.87
N VAL A 11 -0.35 5.07 -23.71
CA VAL A 11 -0.72 4.48 -22.42
C VAL A 11 -1.50 5.43 -21.54
N LEU A 12 -2.57 4.93 -20.92
CA LEU A 12 -3.36 5.67 -19.95
C LEU A 12 -3.32 5.02 -18.56
N GLY A 13 -2.80 5.74 -17.58
CA GLY A 13 -2.80 5.33 -16.18
C GLY A 13 -4.07 5.80 -15.45
N VAL A 14 -4.71 4.90 -14.70
CA VAL A 14 -5.87 5.22 -13.85
C VAL A 14 -5.46 5.18 -12.37
N GLY A 15 -5.57 6.32 -11.69
CA GLY A 15 -5.05 6.56 -10.35
C GLY A 15 -3.61 7.08 -10.40
N LEU A 16 -3.29 8.03 -9.53
CA LEU A 16 -1.95 8.64 -9.45
C LEU A 16 -1.36 8.50 -8.04
N GLY A 17 -1.31 7.26 -7.54
CA GLY A 17 -0.49 6.93 -6.38
C GLY A 17 1.02 6.89 -6.72
N PRO A 18 1.90 6.65 -5.73
CA PRO A 18 3.35 6.67 -5.94
C PRO A 18 3.82 5.77 -7.08
N PHE A 19 3.19 4.61 -7.27
CA PHE A 19 3.59 3.69 -8.34
C PHE A 19 3.33 4.22 -9.75
N ASN A 20 2.11 4.72 -10.02
CA ASN A 20 1.79 5.32 -11.32
C ASN A 20 2.50 6.67 -11.52
N LEU A 21 2.75 7.42 -10.45
CA LEU A 21 3.56 8.64 -10.53
C LEU A 21 5.02 8.32 -10.89
N GLY A 22 5.58 7.25 -10.34
CA GLY A 22 6.91 6.76 -10.74
C GLY A 22 6.94 6.27 -12.18
N LEU A 23 5.89 5.58 -12.64
CA LEU A 23 5.78 5.19 -14.05
C LEU A 23 5.70 6.43 -14.96
N ALA A 24 4.93 7.45 -14.56
CA ALA A 24 4.84 8.71 -15.28
C ALA A 24 6.20 9.42 -15.39
N ALA A 25 6.98 9.42 -14.30
CA ALA A 25 8.33 9.99 -14.28
C ALA A 25 9.29 9.22 -15.18
N LEU A 26 9.26 7.89 -15.15
CA LEU A 26 10.12 7.05 -16.01
C LEU A 26 9.71 7.07 -17.49
N LEU A 27 8.45 7.35 -17.81
CA LEU A 27 8.02 7.51 -19.21
C LEU A 27 8.35 8.91 -19.77
N ALA A 28 8.63 9.91 -18.92
CA ALA A 28 8.85 11.29 -19.34
C ALA A 28 10.05 11.47 -20.28
N ASP A 29 11.08 10.62 -20.15
CA ASP A 29 12.29 10.62 -21.00
C ASP A 29 12.21 9.61 -22.16
N THR A 30 11.02 9.11 -22.48
CA THR A 30 10.77 8.15 -23.56
C THR A 30 9.93 8.75 -24.68
N ASP A 31 9.80 8.01 -25.79
CA ASP A 31 8.94 8.39 -26.92
C ASP A 31 7.46 7.97 -26.72
N VAL A 32 7.10 7.44 -25.54
CA VAL A 32 5.74 6.95 -25.24
C VAL A 32 4.86 8.11 -24.77
N GLU A 33 3.78 8.40 -25.49
CA GLU A 33 2.79 9.38 -25.10
C GLU A 33 1.91 8.82 -23.97
N ALA A 34 1.95 9.43 -22.78
CA ALA A 34 1.25 8.94 -21.61
C ALA A 34 0.34 9.99 -20.96
N ALA A 35 -0.77 9.54 -20.37
CA ALA A 35 -1.62 10.36 -19.50
C ALA A 35 -2.05 9.59 -18.25
N PHE A 36 -2.03 10.24 -17.08
CA PHE A 36 -2.41 9.63 -15.81
C PHE A 36 -3.55 10.40 -15.15
N LEU A 37 -4.66 9.72 -14.89
CA LEU A 37 -5.90 10.33 -14.40
C LEU A 37 -6.07 10.14 -12.90
N GLU A 38 -6.19 11.25 -12.16
CA GLU A 38 -6.44 11.28 -10.71
C GLU A 38 -7.75 12.01 -10.42
N GLN A 39 -8.58 11.43 -9.55
CA GLN A 39 -9.86 12.04 -9.17
C GLN A 39 -9.69 13.23 -8.23
N ALA A 40 -8.67 13.24 -7.37
CA ALA A 40 -8.37 14.37 -6.50
C ALA A 40 -7.98 15.60 -7.33
N SER A 41 -8.19 16.79 -6.77
CA SER A 41 -7.85 18.06 -7.43
C SER A 41 -6.35 18.41 -7.33
N ALA A 42 -5.63 17.76 -6.43
CA ALA A 42 -4.19 17.86 -6.26
C ALA A 42 -3.63 16.50 -5.74
N PHE A 43 -2.31 16.32 -5.81
CA PHE A 43 -1.67 15.15 -5.26
C PHE A 43 -1.77 15.12 -3.72
N ALA A 44 -2.14 13.97 -3.16
CA ALA A 44 -2.09 13.71 -1.72
C ALA A 44 -1.96 12.20 -1.47
N TRP A 45 -0.96 11.77 -0.70
CA TRP A 45 -0.70 10.38 -0.40
C TRP A 45 -1.00 10.05 1.07
N HIS A 46 -2.00 9.18 1.29
CA HIS A 46 -2.46 8.75 2.62
C HIS A 46 -2.73 9.92 3.59
N GLU A 47 -3.41 10.94 3.09
CA GLU A 47 -3.56 12.23 3.76
C GLU A 47 -4.06 12.13 5.22
N GLY A 48 -5.06 11.27 5.48
CA GLY A 48 -5.61 11.09 6.82
C GLY A 48 -4.70 10.37 7.83
N MET A 49 -3.55 9.86 7.39
CA MET A 49 -2.50 9.22 8.19
C MET A 49 -1.16 9.96 8.13
N LEU A 50 -1.13 11.21 7.66
CA LEU A 50 0.01 12.11 7.79
C LEU A 50 0.14 12.64 9.23
N ILE A 51 0.34 11.72 10.18
CA ILE A 51 0.57 12.00 11.59
C ILE A 51 1.98 12.60 11.74
N GLU A 52 2.11 13.60 12.61
CA GLU A 52 3.41 14.22 12.90
C GLU A 52 4.36 13.17 13.50
N GLY A 53 5.61 13.14 13.03
CA GLY A 53 6.61 12.15 13.45
C GLY A 53 6.56 10.81 12.71
N ALA A 54 5.51 10.52 11.93
CA ALA A 54 5.46 9.29 11.13
C ALA A 54 6.47 9.32 9.97
N THR A 55 7.22 8.23 9.79
CA THR A 55 8.24 8.06 8.75
C THR A 55 7.81 7.02 7.71
N LEU A 56 8.52 7.02 6.57
CA LEU A 56 8.51 5.87 5.69
C LEU A 56 9.15 4.67 6.37
N GLU A 57 8.65 3.48 6.05
CA GLU A 57 9.24 2.21 6.50
C GLU A 57 10.39 1.76 5.59
N VAL A 58 10.58 2.43 4.46
CA VAL A 58 11.65 2.18 3.48
C VAL A 58 12.65 3.34 3.43
N PRO A 59 13.91 3.10 2.99
CA PRO A 59 14.86 4.16 2.72
C PRO A 59 14.37 5.13 1.64
N PHE A 60 14.79 6.40 1.68
CA PHE A 60 14.50 7.38 0.62
C PHE A 60 15.01 6.98 -0.77
N LEU A 61 15.90 5.99 -0.86
CA LEU A 61 16.32 5.40 -2.14
C LEU A 61 15.15 4.73 -2.87
N ALA A 62 14.14 4.25 -2.14
CA ALA A 62 12.84 3.83 -2.66
C ALA A 62 11.95 5.06 -2.99
N ASP A 63 12.53 6.05 -3.66
CA ASP A 63 11.77 7.12 -4.29
C ASP A 63 11.14 6.63 -5.62
N LEU A 64 10.68 7.56 -6.45
CA LEU A 64 9.97 7.23 -7.67
C LEU A 64 10.83 6.65 -8.79
N VAL A 65 12.15 6.92 -8.78
CA VAL A 65 13.01 6.76 -9.96
C VAL A 65 14.41 6.24 -9.66
N THR A 66 14.96 6.49 -8.47
CA THR A 66 16.40 6.32 -8.16
C THR A 66 16.88 4.88 -8.35
N LEU A 67 16.07 3.88 -8.05
CA LEU A 67 16.47 2.47 -8.24
C LEU A 67 16.43 2.04 -9.72
N ALA A 68 15.75 2.77 -10.61
CA ALA A 68 15.79 2.54 -12.06
C ALA A 68 16.82 3.44 -12.76
N ASP A 69 16.88 4.71 -12.37
CA ASP A 69 17.81 5.72 -12.88
C ASP A 69 18.13 6.77 -11.80
N PRO A 70 19.28 6.64 -11.11
CA PRO A 70 19.74 7.62 -10.14
C PRO A 70 20.03 9.02 -10.71
N THR A 71 20.09 9.18 -12.03
CA THR A 71 20.36 10.46 -12.70
C THR A 71 19.10 11.27 -13.00
N SER A 72 17.91 10.65 -12.83
CA SER A 72 16.63 11.28 -13.11
C SER A 72 16.45 12.59 -12.33
N GLU A 73 15.95 13.61 -13.02
CA GLU A 73 15.59 14.90 -12.41
C GLU A 73 14.46 14.76 -11.38
N TYR A 74 13.70 13.66 -11.42
CA TYR A 74 12.62 13.38 -10.48
C TYR A 74 13.07 12.66 -9.22
N SER A 75 14.38 12.46 -9.00
CA SER A 75 14.90 11.84 -7.77
C SER A 75 14.64 12.69 -6.52
N TYR A 76 14.49 12.03 -5.38
CA TYR A 76 14.28 12.67 -4.09
C TYR A 76 15.44 13.60 -3.71
N LEU A 77 16.68 13.21 -4.05
CA LEU A 77 17.85 14.08 -3.84
C LEU A 77 17.80 15.33 -4.72
N ASN A 78 17.31 15.24 -5.96
CA ASN A 78 17.14 16.42 -6.81
C ASN A 78 16.00 17.31 -6.32
N TYR A 79 14.91 16.73 -5.80
CA TYR A 79 13.88 17.49 -5.08
C TYR A 79 14.48 18.32 -3.94
N LEU A 80 15.26 17.69 -3.04
CA LEU A 80 15.90 18.40 -1.94
C LEU A 80 16.84 19.51 -2.41
N ARG A 81 17.51 19.31 -3.55
CA ARG A 81 18.38 20.31 -4.17
C ARG A 81 17.58 21.51 -4.69
N GLU A 82 16.52 21.25 -5.45
CA GLU A 82 15.68 22.25 -6.09
C GLU A 82 14.75 22.98 -5.11
N THR A 83 14.56 22.44 -3.90
CA THR A 83 13.83 23.11 -2.81
C THR A 83 14.72 23.74 -1.75
N ASP A 84 16.03 23.87 -2.00
CA ASP A 84 17.01 24.47 -1.08
C ASP A 84 17.16 23.77 0.30
N ARG A 85 16.87 22.46 0.37
CA ARG A 85 16.90 21.67 1.62
C ARG A 85 18.01 20.63 1.69
N ILE A 86 18.83 20.50 0.65
CA ILE A 86 19.84 19.43 0.57
C ILE A 86 20.84 19.40 1.73
N TYR A 87 21.30 20.55 2.23
CA TYR A 87 22.21 20.58 3.38
C TYR A 87 21.49 20.33 4.71
N GLU A 88 20.23 20.76 4.82
CA GLU A 88 19.41 20.46 6.01
C GLU A 88 19.19 18.95 6.12
N PHE A 89 18.84 18.31 5.00
CA PHE A 89 18.68 16.86 4.93
C PHE A 89 19.99 16.11 5.15
N TYR A 90 21.11 16.61 4.59
CA TYR A 90 22.43 16.04 4.82
C TYR A 90 22.77 15.93 6.31
N PHE A 91 22.44 16.97 7.10
CA PHE A 91 22.64 16.93 8.56
C PHE A 91 21.53 16.21 9.33
N TYR A 92 20.37 15.97 8.70
CA TYR A 92 19.30 15.17 9.29
C TYR A 92 19.67 13.68 9.36
N GLU A 93 20.55 13.21 8.46
CA GLU A 93 21.26 11.92 8.54
C GLU A 93 20.37 10.70 8.83
N THR A 94 19.20 10.61 8.18
CA THR A 94 18.32 9.44 8.26
C THR A 94 17.93 8.93 6.87
N PHE A 95 17.80 7.61 6.75
CA PHE A 95 17.28 6.98 5.54
C PHE A 95 15.75 6.95 5.50
N GLN A 96 15.10 6.84 6.66
CA GLN A 96 13.64 6.79 6.78
C GLN A 96 13.13 8.22 6.98
N VAL A 97 12.58 8.78 5.92
CA VAL A 97 12.19 10.20 5.88
C VAL A 97 10.76 10.40 6.38
N PRO A 98 10.40 11.57 6.90
CA PRO A 98 9.03 11.87 7.32
C PRO A 98 8.04 11.69 6.17
N ARG A 99 6.88 11.06 6.42
CA ARG A 99 5.85 10.86 5.39
C ARG A 99 5.37 12.18 4.78
N ARG A 100 5.31 13.25 5.57
CA ARG A 100 4.96 14.59 5.09
C ARG A 100 5.98 15.13 4.06
N GLU A 101 7.26 14.81 4.24
CA GLU A 101 8.29 15.23 3.29
C GLU A 101 8.24 14.39 2.01
N TYR A 102 7.97 13.09 2.12
CA TYR A 102 7.76 12.24 0.95
C TYR A 102 6.51 12.67 0.17
N ASP A 103 5.39 12.95 0.84
CA ASP A 103 4.18 13.49 0.19
C ASP A 103 4.45 14.81 -0.56
N ALA A 104 5.21 15.73 0.06
CA ALA A 104 5.64 16.96 -0.60
C ALA A 104 6.56 16.71 -1.81
N TYR A 105 7.45 15.72 -1.75
CA TYR A 105 8.26 15.27 -2.87
C TYR A 105 7.40 14.73 -4.02
N LEU A 106 6.43 13.85 -3.72
CA LEU A 106 5.53 13.29 -4.73
C LEU A 106 4.68 14.40 -5.39
N GLY A 107 4.16 15.35 -4.62
CA GLY A 107 3.47 16.53 -5.15
C GLY A 107 4.38 17.36 -6.06
N TRP A 108 5.64 17.59 -5.65
CA TRP A 108 6.64 18.31 -6.45
C TRP A 108 6.95 17.63 -7.80
N VAL A 109 6.93 16.29 -7.86
CA VAL A 109 7.08 15.54 -9.11
C VAL A 109 5.80 15.67 -9.96
N ALA A 110 4.63 15.47 -9.35
CA ALA A 110 3.35 15.53 -10.05
C ALA A 110 3.09 16.90 -10.70
N ASP A 111 3.53 17.99 -10.07
CA ASP A 111 3.43 19.35 -10.60
C ASP A 111 4.35 19.63 -11.80
N ARG A 112 5.40 18.81 -12.00
CA ARG A 112 6.35 18.94 -13.12
C ARG A 112 6.00 18.06 -14.31
N LEU A 113 5.17 17.04 -14.11
CA LEU A 113 4.83 16.09 -15.14
C LEU A 113 3.61 16.56 -15.93
N ASP A 114 3.83 16.92 -17.19
CA ASP A 114 2.76 17.26 -18.13
C ASP A 114 1.81 16.10 -18.42
N SER A 115 2.11 14.85 -18.02
CA SER A 115 1.24 13.69 -18.20
C SER A 115 0.18 13.55 -17.10
N CYS A 116 0.31 14.25 -15.97
CA CYS A 116 -0.64 14.18 -14.85
C CYS A 116 -1.93 14.98 -15.13
N ARG A 117 -3.09 14.38 -14.82
CA ARG A 117 -4.42 14.97 -15.04
C ARG A 117 -5.30 14.79 -13.81
N PHE A 118 -5.35 15.82 -12.97
CA PHE A 118 -6.19 15.89 -11.78
C PHE A 118 -7.66 16.21 -12.09
N SER A 119 -8.53 16.00 -11.11
CA SER A 119 -10.00 16.15 -11.24
C SER A 119 -10.56 15.31 -12.39
N ARG A 120 -10.08 14.07 -12.53
CA ARG A 120 -10.49 13.08 -13.54
C ARG A 120 -10.82 11.76 -12.87
N ARG A 121 -12.05 11.63 -12.37
CA ARG A 121 -12.57 10.35 -11.87
C ARG A 121 -12.99 9.48 -13.04
N VAL A 122 -12.25 8.42 -13.30
CA VAL A 122 -12.63 7.41 -14.30
C VAL A 122 -13.91 6.70 -13.88
N THR A 123 -14.87 6.63 -14.79
CA THR A 123 -16.19 6.01 -14.57
C THR A 123 -16.41 4.76 -15.40
N SER A 124 -15.76 4.65 -16.56
CA SER A 124 -15.91 3.50 -17.46
C SER A 124 -14.67 3.32 -18.33
N VAL A 125 -14.29 2.07 -18.55
CA VAL A 125 -13.32 1.66 -19.56
C VAL A 125 -14.02 0.65 -20.46
N THR A 126 -13.99 0.88 -21.77
CA THR A 126 -14.55 -0.03 -22.78
C THR A 126 -13.50 -0.34 -23.84
N GLU A 127 -13.51 -1.56 -24.35
CA GLU A 127 -12.68 -1.93 -25.49
C GLU A 127 -13.15 -1.23 -26.77
N ILE A 128 -12.19 -0.89 -27.63
CA ILE A 128 -12.41 -0.40 -29.01
C ILE A 128 -11.58 -1.25 -29.99
N ASP A 129 -11.71 -1.02 -31.30
CA ASP A 129 -11.03 -1.82 -32.34
C ASP A 129 -9.50 -1.92 -32.14
N ALA A 130 -8.89 -0.88 -31.56
CA ALA A 130 -7.49 -0.86 -31.16
C ALA A 130 -7.36 -0.17 -29.80
N GLY A 131 -7.30 -0.97 -28.73
CA GLY A 131 -7.08 -0.48 -27.37
C GLY A 131 -8.36 -0.20 -26.60
N PHE A 132 -8.37 0.91 -25.86
CA PHE A 132 -9.41 1.26 -24.90
C PHE A 132 -9.94 2.67 -25.12
N ARG A 133 -11.22 2.85 -24.79
CA ARG A 133 -11.84 4.14 -24.54
C ARG A 133 -12.08 4.30 -23.04
N VAL A 134 -11.64 5.44 -22.49
CA VAL A 134 -11.72 5.75 -21.06
C VAL A 134 -12.57 6.99 -20.86
N GLU A 135 -13.65 6.85 -20.09
CA GLU A 135 -14.55 7.93 -19.71
C GLU A 135 -14.25 8.40 -18.30
N ALA A 136 -14.13 9.72 -18.12
CA ALA A 136 -13.89 10.34 -16.83
C ALA A 136 -14.79 11.54 -16.59
N VAL A 137 -15.01 11.86 -15.33
CA VAL A 137 -15.75 13.04 -14.89
C VAL A 137 -14.95 13.85 -13.89
N ASP A 138 -15.10 15.17 -13.93
CA ASP A 138 -14.70 16.03 -12.84
C ASP A 138 -15.66 15.83 -11.65
N PRO A 139 -15.17 15.39 -10.47
CA PRO A 139 -16.01 15.20 -9.30
C PRO A 139 -16.77 16.43 -8.81
N GLU A 140 -16.20 17.62 -8.98
CA GLU A 140 -16.72 18.87 -8.45
C GLU A 140 -17.65 19.55 -9.47
N THR A 141 -17.25 19.58 -10.74
CA THR A 141 -17.97 20.31 -11.80
C THR A 141 -18.92 19.43 -12.62
N GLY A 142 -18.71 18.11 -12.62
CA GLY A 142 -19.44 17.16 -13.46
C GLY A 142 -19.06 17.22 -14.95
N GLU A 143 -18.04 17.98 -15.33
CA GLU A 143 -17.51 18.00 -16.71
C GLU A 143 -17.07 16.59 -17.12
N ARG A 144 -17.34 16.21 -18.37
CA ARG A 144 -17.05 14.88 -18.92
C ARG A 144 -15.88 14.92 -19.87
N TYR A 145 -15.03 13.92 -19.78
CA TYR A 145 -13.84 13.73 -20.59
C TYR A 145 -13.83 12.34 -21.19
N ALA A 146 -13.32 12.23 -22.41
CA ALA A 146 -13.03 10.95 -23.05
C ALA A 146 -11.60 10.93 -23.57
N PHE A 147 -10.97 9.77 -23.43
CA PHE A 147 -9.63 9.46 -23.92
C PHE A 147 -9.68 8.14 -24.69
N THR A 148 -8.75 7.96 -25.63
CA THR A 148 -8.43 6.63 -26.17
C THR A 148 -6.98 6.30 -25.86
N ALA A 149 -6.69 5.02 -25.63
CA ALA A 149 -5.33 4.57 -25.36
C ALA A 149 -5.07 3.17 -25.93
N ASP A 150 -3.85 2.89 -26.38
CA ASP A 150 -3.49 1.54 -26.81
C ASP A 150 -3.44 0.59 -25.61
N ASP A 151 -2.79 1.03 -24.53
CA ASP A 151 -2.64 0.27 -23.28
C ASP A 151 -3.20 1.02 -22.06
N LEU A 152 -3.55 0.26 -21.02
CA LEU A 152 -4.07 0.78 -19.76
C LEU A 152 -3.20 0.33 -18.58
N VAL A 153 -2.92 1.21 -17.62
CA VAL A 153 -2.26 0.87 -16.36
C VAL A 153 -3.16 1.23 -15.17
N VAL A 154 -3.63 0.23 -14.42
CA VAL A 154 -4.52 0.44 -13.29
C VAL A 154 -3.72 0.49 -11.98
N GLY A 155 -3.62 1.69 -11.41
CA GLY A 155 -2.88 1.97 -10.17
C GLY A 155 -3.70 2.75 -9.15
N VAL A 156 -4.96 2.34 -8.94
CA VAL A 156 -5.92 3.03 -8.06
C VAL A 156 -5.71 2.78 -6.55
N GLY A 157 -4.63 2.09 -6.19
CA GLY A 157 -4.27 1.81 -4.81
C GLY A 157 -5.27 0.91 -4.09
N SER A 158 -5.44 1.15 -2.80
CA SER A 158 -6.27 0.35 -1.90
C SER A 158 -7.35 1.22 -1.24
N ARG A 159 -8.41 0.59 -0.73
CA ARG A 159 -9.51 1.26 -0.02
C ARG A 159 -9.56 0.79 1.43
N PRO A 160 -9.87 1.68 2.40
CA PRO A 160 -10.13 1.29 3.77
C PRO A 160 -11.03 0.07 3.84
N TYR A 161 -10.63 -0.94 4.60
CA TYR A 161 -11.43 -2.13 4.82
C TYR A 161 -12.15 -1.99 6.15
N VAL A 162 -13.48 -1.86 6.10
CA VAL A 162 -14.34 -1.91 7.28
C VAL A 162 -15.16 -3.20 7.20
N PRO A 163 -15.03 -4.11 8.20
CA PRO A 163 -15.88 -5.29 8.33
C PRO A 163 -17.37 -4.93 8.20
N GLU A 164 -18.13 -5.78 7.51
CA GLU A 164 -19.52 -5.48 7.13
C GLU A 164 -20.37 -5.08 8.34
N GLN A 165 -20.22 -5.80 9.45
CA GLN A 165 -20.94 -5.54 10.70
C GLN A 165 -20.67 -4.16 11.32
N PHE A 166 -19.56 -3.48 10.98
CA PHE A 166 -19.23 -2.17 11.56
C PHE A 166 -19.70 -1.00 10.69
N ARG A 167 -20.13 -1.27 9.45
CA ARG A 167 -20.38 -0.21 8.45
C ARG A 167 -21.50 0.73 8.86
N ASP A 168 -22.55 0.19 9.49
CA ASP A 168 -23.73 0.97 9.90
C ASP A 168 -23.43 1.90 11.09
N CYS A 169 -22.33 1.65 11.82
CA CYS A 169 -21.91 2.44 12.97
C CYS A 169 -20.91 3.54 12.61
N LEU A 170 -20.39 3.55 11.38
CA LEU A 170 -19.44 4.57 10.92
C LEU A 170 -20.03 5.99 11.05
N GLY A 171 -19.22 6.91 11.55
CA GLY A 171 -19.64 8.28 11.81
C GLY A 171 -18.49 9.16 12.28
N ASP A 172 -18.80 10.08 13.19
CA ASP A 172 -17.81 11.01 13.74
C ASP A 172 -16.95 10.37 14.83
N ALA A 173 -17.53 9.43 15.58
CA ALA A 173 -16.88 8.75 16.71
C ALA A 173 -16.54 7.27 16.42
N VAL A 174 -16.97 6.70 15.29
CA VAL A 174 -16.46 5.41 14.80
C VAL A 174 -15.94 5.62 13.39
N PHE A 175 -14.62 5.54 13.20
CA PHE A 175 -14.01 5.84 11.91
C PHE A 175 -12.75 5.02 11.67
N HIS A 176 -12.38 4.88 10.39
CA HIS A 176 -11.16 4.17 10.00
C HIS A 176 -9.93 5.06 10.20
N THR A 177 -8.75 4.46 10.46
CA THR A 177 -7.48 5.21 10.59
C THR A 177 -7.20 6.14 9.40
N ALA A 178 -7.67 5.78 8.21
CA ALA A 178 -7.64 6.62 7.00
C ALA A 178 -8.29 8.01 7.13
N GLN A 179 -9.10 8.24 8.17
CA GLN A 179 -9.75 9.51 8.48
C GLN A 179 -9.23 10.13 9.79
N TYR A 180 -8.20 9.53 10.40
CA TYR A 180 -7.76 9.87 11.75
C TYR A 180 -7.41 11.34 11.89
N ARG A 181 -6.59 11.89 10.98
CA ARG A 181 -6.18 13.30 11.03
C ARG A 181 -7.37 14.27 11.09
N ASP A 182 -8.44 13.99 10.35
CA ASP A 182 -9.62 14.86 10.26
C ASP A 182 -10.58 14.66 11.45
N ARG A 183 -10.50 13.49 12.11
CA ARG A 183 -11.38 13.10 13.22
C ARG A 183 -10.71 13.20 14.60
N ARG A 184 -9.39 13.35 14.64
CA ARG A 184 -8.57 13.30 15.86
C ARG A 184 -9.07 14.27 16.92
N ASP A 185 -9.35 15.51 16.56
CA ASP A 185 -9.72 16.52 17.55
C ASP A 185 -11.03 16.14 18.28
N GLY A 186 -11.99 15.51 17.58
CA GLY A 186 -13.18 14.95 18.22
C GLY A 186 -12.91 13.71 19.09
N ALA A 187 -11.93 12.89 18.71
CA ALA A 187 -11.47 11.77 19.53
C ALA A 187 -10.81 12.26 20.84
N LEU A 188 -10.01 13.33 20.78
CA LEU A 188 -9.33 13.92 21.95
C LEU A 188 -10.30 14.51 22.99
N ASP A 189 -11.53 14.83 22.59
CA ASP A 189 -12.60 15.34 23.46
C ASP A 189 -13.47 14.22 24.07
N SER A 190 -13.19 12.94 23.74
CA SER A 190 -13.94 11.78 24.24
C SER A 190 -13.51 11.36 25.64
N ASP A 191 -14.36 10.66 26.40
CA ASP A 191 -13.98 10.12 27.72
C ASP A 191 -13.18 8.80 27.62
N ALA A 192 -13.44 8.00 26.59
CA ALA A 192 -12.77 6.72 26.35
C ALA A 192 -12.66 6.41 24.86
N ILE A 193 -11.48 5.95 24.42
CA ILE A 193 -11.16 5.66 23.03
C ILE A 193 -10.66 4.22 22.90
N ALA A 194 -11.22 3.44 21.97
CA ALA A 194 -10.68 2.15 21.57
C ALA A 194 -10.04 2.23 20.17
N VAL A 195 -8.79 1.78 20.03
CA VAL A 195 -8.15 1.53 18.74
C VAL A 195 -8.20 0.03 18.47
N VAL A 196 -8.76 -0.37 17.32
CA VAL A 196 -8.99 -1.77 16.94
C VAL A 196 -8.10 -2.15 15.76
N GLY A 197 -7.14 -3.05 15.96
CA GLY A 197 -6.18 -3.51 14.95
C GLY A 197 -4.73 -3.52 15.47
N SER A 198 -3.81 -4.15 14.76
CA SER A 198 -2.40 -4.34 15.20
C SER A 198 -1.34 -3.86 14.22
N GLY A 199 -1.73 -3.44 13.00
CA GLY A 199 -0.75 -2.96 12.02
C GLY A 199 -0.19 -1.58 12.37
N GLN A 200 0.80 -1.13 11.59
CA GLN A 200 1.46 0.16 11.79
C GLN A 200 0.48 1.33 11.99
N SER A 201 -0.56 1.47 11.16
CA SER A 201 -1.50 2.59 11.29
C SER A 201 -2.23 2.61 12.64
N ALA A 202 -2.53 1.44 13.22
CA ALA A 202 -3.13 1.37 14.55
C ALA A 202 -2.12 1.80 15.62
N ALA A 203 -0.87 1.35 15.50
CA ALA A 203 0.21 1.72 16.41
C ALA A 203 0.52 3.23 16.37
N GLU A 204 0.55 3.85 15.19
CA GLU A 204 0.78 5.29 15.03
C GLU A 204 -0.36 6.12 15.65
N VAL A 205 -1.61 5.70 15.46
CA VAL A 205 -2.77 6.33 16.13
C VAL A 205 -2.68 6.17 17.64
N VAL A 206 -2.36 4.96 18.12
CA VAL A 206 -2.16 4.72 19.55
C VAL A 206 -1.05 5.60 20.09
N LEU A 207 0.06 5.75 19.37
CA LEU A 207 1.18 6.58 19.80
C LEU A 207 0.79 8.07 19.86
N ASP A 208 0.16 8.62 18.82
CA ASP A 208 -0.26 10.03 18.81
C ASP A 208 -1.32 10.32 19.89
N LEU A 209 -2.31 9.45 20.07
CA LEU A 209 -3.28 9.55 21.16
C LEU A 209 -2.61 9.37 22.52
N LEU A 210 -1.65 8.45 22.63
CA LEU A 210 -0.92 8.26 23.87
C LEU A 210 -0.17 9.53 24.19
N GLU A 211 0.69 10.06 23.32
CA GLU A 211 1.47 11.29 23.60
C GLU A 211 0.57 12.49 23.99
N ARG A 212 -0.61 12.63 23.40
CA ARG A 212 -1.57 13.73 23.70
C ARG A 212 -2.38 13.57 24.98
N GLN A 213 -2.58 12.35 25.47
CA GLN A 213 -3.40 12.09 26.67
C GLN A 213 -2.91 12.83 27.94
N THR A 214 -1.70 13.38 28.00
CA THR A 214 -1.27 14.22 29.14
C THR A 214 -2.05 15.53 29.22
N ASP A 215 -2.54 16.02 28.08
CA ASP A 215 -3.36 17.22 27.98
C ASP A 215 -4.87 16.88 27.95
N HIS A 216 -5.22 15.60 27.89
CA HIS A 216 -6.58 15.09 27.67
C HIS A 216 -6.89 13.87 28.56
N GLY A 217 -7.88 13.97 29.45
CA GLY A 217 -8.13 12.96 30.50
C GLY A 217 -8.85 11.67 30.07
N TYR A 218 -8.73 11.24 28.82
CA TYR A 218 -9.42 10.05 28.32
C TYR A 218 -8.71 8.75 28.69
N ARG A 219 -9.48 7.66 28.77
CA ARG A 219 -8.94 6.29 28.73
C ARG A 219 -8.62 5.88 27.30
N LEU A 220 -7.49 5.23 27.07
CA LEU A 220 -7.10 4.69 25.76
C LEU A 220 -6.96 3.16 25.81
N ASP A 221 -7.68 2.44 24.95
CA ASP A 221 -7.63 0.97 24.86
C ASP A 221 -7.16 0.51 23.47
N TRP A 222 -6.23 -0.44 23.40
CA TRP A 222 -5.74 -1.03 22.15
C TRP A 222 -6.09 -2.52 22.06
N LEU A 223 -7.03 -2.85 21.17
CA LEU A 223 -7.56 -4.20 20.98
C LEU A 223 -7.11 -4.78 19.65
N THR A 224 -6.63 -6.03 19.62
CA THR A 224 -6.29 -6.72 18.37
C THR A 224 -6.61 -8.20 18.40
N ARG A 225 -7.00 -8.74 17.23
CA ARG A 225 -7.17 -10.17 16.98
C ARG A 225 -5.84 -10.91 16.87
N SER A 226 -4.75 -10.22 16.53
CA SER A 226 -3.42 -10.84 16.40
C SER A 226 -2.97 -11.49 17.71
N ASP A 227 -2.11 -12.51 17.61
CA ASP A 227 -1.59 -13.22 18.79
C ASP A 227 -0.76 -12.32 19.73
N GLY A 228 -0.32 -11.17 19.22
CA GLY A 228 0.40 -10.14 19.96
C GLY A 228 0.56 -8.88 19.12
N PHE A 229 1.30 -7.92 19.69
CA PHE A 229 1.75 -6.70 19.04
C PHE A 229 3.17 -6.92 18.54
N PHE A 230 3.28 -7.60 17.40
CA PHE A 230 4.58 -8.03 16.88
C PHE A 230 5.19 -6.98 15.97
N PRO A 231 6.53 -6.81 16.04
CA PRO A 231 7.22 -5.96 15.10
C PRO A 231 7.17 -6.57 13.69
N MET A 232 7.27 -5.71 12.68
CA MET A 232 7.53 -6.12 11.31
C MET A 232 8.96 -6.65 11.19
N GLU A 233 9.14 -7.68 10.37
CA GLU A 233 10.47 -8.21 10.05
C GLU A 233 11.26 -7.17 9.25
N TYR A 234 12.37 -6.70 9.82
CA TYR A 234 13.22 -5.67 9.20
C TYR A 234 14.72 -6.04 9.27
N SER A 235 15.04 -7.30 9.57
CA SER A 235 16.41 -7.77 9.50
C SER A 235 16.89 -7.80 8.05
N LYS A 236 18.18 -7.53 7.84
CA LYS A 236 18.78 -7.49 6.49
C LYS A 236 18.61 -8.79 5.70
N LEU A 237 18.49 -9.94 6.38
CA LEU A 237 18.22 -11.22 5.73
C LEU A 237 16.74 -11.34 5.37
N GLY A 238 15.83 -10.98 6.29
CA GLY A 238 14.39 -10.95 6.01
C GLY A 238 14.04 -10.03 4.84
N LEU A 239 14.67 -8.85 4.76
CA LEU A 239 14.46 -7.86 3.72
C LEU A 239 14.79 -8.34 2.30
N GLN A 240 15.55 -9.43 2.13
CA GLN A 240 15.79 -10.01 0.80
C GLN A 240 14.50 -10.58 0.16
N HIS A 241 13.40 -10.73 0.92
CA HIS A 241 12.10 -11.09 0.34
C HIS A 241 11.42 -9.93 -0.41
N PHE A 242 11.95 -8.70 -0.30
CA PHE A 242 11.44 -7.51 -0.98
C PHE A 242 12.29 -7.16 -2.21
N THR A 243 12.58 -8.17 -3.03
CA THR A 243 13.49 -8.06 -4.17
C THR A 243 12.88 -8.63 -5.45
N PRO A 244 13.41 -8.28 -6.63
CA PRO A 244 13.02 -8.89 -7.90
C PRO A 244 13.12 -10.41 -7.92
N GLU A 245 14.18 -10.98 -7.33
CA GLU A 245 14.44 -12.42 -7.28
C GLU A 245 13.36 -13.17 -6.53
N TYR A 246 12.98 -12.68 -5.33
CA TYR A 246 11.90 -13.31 -4.57
C TYR A 246 10.57 -13.19 -5.31
N THR A 247 10.31 -12.04 -5.95
CA THR A 247 9.08 -11.81 -6.72
C THR A 247 8.94 -12.81 -7.87
N ARG A 248 10.02 -13.05 -8.64
CA ARG A 248 10.05 -14.03 -9.73
C ARG A 248 9.90 -15.46 -9.21
N TYR A 249 10.72 -15.84 -8.23
CA TYR A 249 10.62 -17.14 -7.56
C TYR A 249 9.20 -17.43 -7.07
N PHE A 250 8.59 -16.47 -6.37
CA PHE A 250 7.23 -16.60 -5.86
C PHE A 250 6.22 -16.74 -7.00
N SER A 251 6.38 -15.97 -8.09
CA SER A 251 5.48 -15.99 -9.25
C SER A 251 5.46 -17.34 -9.97
N ASP A 252 6.60 -18.04 -10.00
CA ASP A 252 6.77 -19.36 -10.60
C ASP A 252 6.17 -20.51 -9.77
N LEU A 253 5.91 -20.28 -8.47
CA LEU A 253 5.26 -21.28 -7.62
C LEU A 253 3.84 -21.56 -8.10
N ASP A 254 3.40 -22.81 -7.90
CA ASP A 254 1.99 -23.15 -8.14
C ASP A 254 1.08 -22.36 -7.19
N ARG A 255 -0.17 -22.17 -7.60
CA ARG A 255 -1.12 -21.30 -6.89
C ARG A 255 -1.39 -21.73 -5.45
N GLU A 256 -1.44 -23.04 -5.17
CA GLU A 256 -1.72 -23.52 -3.81
C GLU A 256 -0.56 -23.17 -2.90
N THR A 257 0.67 -23.44 -3.34
CA THR A 257 1.89 -23.05 -2.64
C THR A 257 1.98 -21.53 -2.43
N ARG A 258 1.64 -20.70 -3.43
CA ARG A 258 1.61 -19.23 -3.27
C ARG A 258 0.63 -18.76 -2.19
N ASP A 259 -0.60 -19.30 -2.22
CA ASP A 259 -1.65 -18.91 -1.27
C ASP A 259 -1.28 -19.32 0.16
N GLU A 260 -0.69 -20.50 0.34
CA GLU A 260 -0.18 -20.97 1.63
C GLU A 260 0.99 -20.10 2.11
N THR A 261 2.02 -19.94 1.28
CA THR A 261 3.21 -19.13 1.60
C THR A 261 2.84 -17.71 2.01
N LEU A 262 1.95 -17.05 1.26
CA LEU A 262 1.52 -15.69 1.58
C LEU A 262 0.82 -15.59 2.93
N SER A 263 0.08 -16.62 3.34
CA SER A 263 -0.62 -16.64 4.64
C SER A 263 0.35 -16.75 5.83
N GLU A 264 1.55 -17.28 5.62
CA GLU A 264 2.59 -17.43 6.63
C GLU A 264 3.51 -16.21 6.74
N GLN A 265 3.44 -15.29 5.76
CA GLN A 265 4.35 -14.15 5.63
C GLN A 265 3.77 -12.83 6.17
N ASP A 266 2.70 -12.89 6.98
CA ASP A 266 2.03 -11.70 7.49
C ASP A 266 2.99 -10.74 8.23
N LEU A 267 3.96 -11.25 8.98
CA LEU A 267 4.94 -10.43 9.71
C LEU A 267 5.96 -9.71 8.82
N LEU A 268 6.08 -10.09 7.54
CA LEU A 268 6.93 -9.36 6.61
C LEU A 268 6.36 -7.95 6.33
N TYR A 269 5.04 -7.76 6.35
CA TYR A 269 4.42 -6.51 5.88
C TYR A 269 3.23 -5.99 6.71
N LYS A 270 2.74 -6.73 7.72
CA LYS A 270 1.60 -6.31 8.58
C LYS A 270 2.00 -5.99 10.02
N GLY A 271 3.29 -6.10 10.36
CA GLY A 271 3.78 -5.82 11.70
C GLY A 271 3.82 -4.33 12.04
N ILE A 272 4.32 -4.02 13.24
CA ILE A 272 4.55 -2.66 13.72
C ILE A 272 6.03 -2.33 13.50
N ASP A 273 6.35 -1.11 13.07
CA ASP A 273 7.74 -0.66 13.05
C ASP A 273 8.38 -0.75 14.45
N VAL A 274 9.62 -1.23 14.51
CA VAL A 274 10.33 -1.49 15.77
C VAL A 274 10.49 -0.21 16.60
N GLN A 275 10.72 0.93 15.95
CA GLN A 275 10.89 2.21 16.64
C GLN A 275 9.55 2.70 17.20
N THR A 276 8.46 2.56 16.43
CA THR A 276 7.10 2.89 16.87
C THR A 276 6.71 2.05 18.08
N SER A 277 6.93 0.73 18.02
CA SER A 277 6.66 -0.18 19.13
C SER A 277 7.48 0.19 20.38
N ALA A 278 8.76 0.52 20.22
CA ALA A 278 9.62 0.95 21.32
C ALA A 278 9.12 2.27 21.92
N ARG A 279 8.75 3.24 21.08
CA ARG A 279 8.28 4.56 21.50
C ARG A 279 6.97 4.48 22.29
N ILE A 280 6.04 3.62 21.90
CA ILE A 280 4.82 3.35 22.68
C ILE A 280 5.18 2.84 24.08
N TYR A 281 6.07 1.84 24.16
CA TYR A 281 6.49 1.27 25.44
C TYR A 281 7.20 2.29 26.34
N ASP A 282 8.15 3.05 25.78
CA ASP A 282 8.89 4.08 26.49
C ASP A 282 7.93 5.16 27.02
N THR A 283 6.96 5.60 26.21
CA THR A 283 5.94 6.58 26.62
C THR A 283 5.06 6.03 27.76
N LEU A 284 4.62 4.78 27.70
CA LEU A 284 3.87 4.13 28.78
C LEU A 284 4.70 4.05 30.07
N TYR A 285 5.97 3.67 29.95
CA TYR A 285 6.88 3.59 31.09
C TYR A 285 7.08 4.96 31.76
N GLU A 286 7.38 5.99 30.97
CA GLU A 286 7.55 7.37 31.45
C GLU A 286 6.30 7.87 32.18
N ARG A 287 5.10 7.53 31.68
CA ARG A 287 3.83 7.90 32.32
C ARG A 287 3.49 7.15 33.59
N SER A 288 4.05 5.95 33.76
CA SER A 288 3.91 5.20 35.00
C SER A 288 4.77 5.76 36.14
N ILE A 289 5.58 6.81 35.90
CA ILE A 289 6.41 7.44 36.92
C ILE A 289 5.52 8.23 37.88
N GLY A 290 5.42 7.77 39.13
CA GLY A 290 4.68 8.47 40.20
C GLY A 290 3.21 8.07 40.34
N SER A 291 2.59 7.56 39.27
CA SER A 291 1.26 6.92 39.25
C SER A 291 1.36 5.55 38.57
N ARG A 292 0.78 4.49 39.13
CA ARG A 292 0.94 3.13 38.56
C ARG A 292 0.16 2.93 37.25
N ASP A 293 -0.87 3.72 36.99
CA ASP A 293 -1.81 3.51 35.89
C ASP A 293 -1.81 4.72 34.95
N PRO A 294 -1.40 4.57 33.67
CA PRO A 294 -1.47 5.62 32.67
C PRO A 294 -2.85 5.73 31.99
N ASP A 295 -3.90 5.11 32.54
CA ASP A 295 -5.25 5.04 31.93
C ASP A 295 -5.19 4.44 30.51
N PHE A 296 -4.39 3.37 30.37
CA PHE A 296 -4.16 2.66 29.12
C PHE A 296 -4.43 1.16 29.26
N GLY A 297 -5.26 0.60 28.37
CA GLY A 297 -5.50 -0.83 28.25
C GLY A 297 -4.97 -1.41 26.93
N MET A 298 -4.48 -2.64 26.96
CA MET A 298 -4.03 -3.33 25.74
C MET A 298 -4.34 -4.82 25.83
N LEU A 299 -5.01 -5.36 24.81
CA LEU A 299 -5.43 -6.76 24.78
C LEU A 299 -5.28 -7.36 23.38
N ALA A 300 -4.39 -8.35 23.29
CA ALA A 300 -4.20 -9.17 22.09
C ALA A 300 -5.21 -10.31 22.03
N THR A 301 -5.20 -11.10 20.95
CA THR A 301 -6.04 -12.29 20.74
C THR A 301 -7.54 -12.04 20.95
N THR A 302 -7.97 -10.80 20.70
CA THR A 302 -9.32 -10.31 20.96
C THR A 302 -9.93 -9.81 19.67
N ALA A 303 -10.93 -10.53 19.17
CA ALA A 303 -11.73 -10.08 18.05
C ALA A 303 -12.85 -9.17 18.58
N VAL A 304 -12.95 -7.96 18.05
CA VAL A 304 -14.20 -7.19 18.13
C VAL A 304 -15.16 -7.83 17.13
N GLU A 305 -16.23 -8.43 17.62
CA GLU A 305 -17.23 -9.14 16.81
C GLU A 305 -18.32 -8.19 16.31
N ASP A 306 -18.70 -7.21 17.14
CA ASP A 306 -19.76 -6.24 16.84
C ASP A 306 -19.55 -4.89 17.53
N ILE A 307 -20.13 -3.83 16.97
CA ILE A 307 -20.14 -2.47 17.52
C ILE A 307 -21.58 -1.96 17.46
N GLU A 308 -22.15 -1.58 18.60
CA GLU A 308 -23.51 -1.02 18.68
C GLU A 308 -23.47 0.38 19.29
N ALA A 309 -24.22 1.33 18.73
CA ALA A 309 -24.42 2.64 19.36
C ALA A 309 -25.27 2.52 20.64
N THR A 310 -24.90 3.27 21.68
CA THR A 310 -25.64 3.40 22.93
C THR A 310 -26.00 4.87 23.18
N ASP A 311 -26.71 5.16 24.27
CA ASP A 311 -27.08 6.54 24.62
C ASP A 311 -25.85 7.43 24.92
N ASP A 312 -24.75 6.82 25.40
CA ASP A 312 -23.56 7.50 25.91
C ASP A 312 -22.27 7.15 25.12
N GLY A 313 -22.37 6.44 23.99
CA GLY A 313 -21.21 6.05 23.18
C GLY A 313 -21.44 4.79 22.36
N TYR A 314 -20.52 3.84 22.45
CA TYR A 314 -20.53 2.58 21.72
C TYR A 314 -20.21 1.40 22.61
N ARG A 315 -20.89 0.29 22.33
CA ARG A 315 -20.68 -1.01 22.95
C ARG A 315 -19.97 -1.93 21.97
N LEU A 316 -18.79 -2.41 22.36
CA LEU A 316 -18.01 -3.39 21.60
C LEU A 316 -18.26 -4.77 22.21
N THR A 317 -18.74 -5.70 21.39
CA THR A 317 -18.77 -7.12 21.74
C THR A 317 -17.44 -7.74 21.35
N CYS A 318 -16.70 -8.24 22.32
CA CYS A 318 -15.35 -8.76 22.14
C CYS A 318 -15.30 -10.26 22.46
N HIS A 319 -14.50 -11.03 21.71
CA HIS A 319 -14.18 -12.42 21.99
C HIS A 319 -12.67 -12.61 22.09
N GLN A 320 -12.19 -12.93 23.29
CA GLN A 320 -10.81 -13.34 23.54
C GLN A 320 -10.69 -14.82 23.17
N THR A 321 -9.95 -15.13 22.10
CA THR A 321 -9.99 -16.43 21.43
C THR A 321 -9.22 -17.53 22.17
N GLN A 322 -8.19 -17.20 22.96
CA GLN A 322 -7.40 -18.17 23.71
C GLN A 322 -8.09 -18.63 25.00
N GLN A 323 -8.84 -17.73 25.66
CA GLN A 323 -9.64 -18.00 26.84
C GLN A 323 -11.04 -18.51 26.47
N ASP A 324 -11.44 -18.35 25.20
CA ASP A 324 -12.80 -18.55 24.72
C ASP A 324 -13.83 -17.75 25.53
N GLU A 325 -13.51 -16.49 25.83
CA GLU A 325 -14.30 -15.62 26.69
C GLU A 325 -14.86 -14.43 25.91
N ARG A 326 -16.18 -14.23 26.00
CA ARG A 326 -16.85 -13.06 25.44
C ARG A 326 -17.11 -12.03 26.52
N PHE A 327 -16.83 -10.77 26.21
CA PHE A 327 -17.06 -9.65 27.11
C PHE A 327 -17.54 -8.42 26.32
N VAL A 328 -18.03 -7.45 27.07
CA VAL A 328 -18.50 -6.18 26.54
C VAL A 328 -17.58 -5.07 27.03
N HIS A 329 -17.19 -4.19 26.12
CA HIS A 329 -16.39 -3.00 26.42
C HIS A 329 -17.13 -1.75 25.91
N GLU A 330 -17.32 -0.75 26.75
CA GLU A 330 -18.02 0.49 26.39
C GLU A 330 -17.01 1.63 26.26
N VAL A 331 -17.09 2.38 25.15
CA VAL A 331 -16.20 3.51 24.84
C VAL A 331 -16.98 4.61 24.13
N ALA A 332 -16.45 5.83 24.14
CA ALA A 332 -17.07 6.96 23.44
C ALA A 332 -16.64 7.02 21.96
N THR A 333 -15.39 6.65 21.65
CA THR A 333 -14.83 6.67 20.29
C THR A 333 -14.15 5.35 19.94
N VAL A 334 -14.29 4.91 18.69
CA VAL A 334 -13.62 3.73 18.11
C VAL A 334 -12.84 4.11 16.86
N VAL A 335 -11.54 3.85 16.85
CA VAL A 335 -10.69 3.99 15.67
C VAL A 335 -10.37 2.62 15.09
N LEU A 336 -10.83 2.37 13.87
CA LEU A 336 -10.66 1.10 13.17
C LEU A 336 -9.35 1.11 12.37
N GLY A 337 -8.33 0.43 12.88
CA GLY A 337 -7.08 0.08 12.19
C GLY A 337 -7.18 -1.26 11.46
N THR A 338 -8.27 -1.47 10.72
CA THR A 338 -8.62 -2.74 10.08
C THR A 338 -8.03 -2.94 8.68
N GLY A 339 -7.12 -2.05 8.28
CA GLY A 339 -6.30 -2.18 7.08
C GLY A 339 -7.04 -1.80 5.79
N TYR A 340 -6.52 -2.26 4.66
CA TYR A 340 -7.02 -1.89 3.34
C TYR A 340 -7.21 -3.11 2.46
N HIS A 341 -8.15 -3.03 1.53
CA HIS A 341 -8.41 -4.04 0.52
C HIS A 341 -8.28 -3.44 -0.89
N ARG A 342 -8.10 -4.30 -1.89
CA ARG A 342 -7.87 -3.93 -3.30
C ARG A 342 -8.96 -4.53 -4.19
N PRO A 343 -10.19 -3.98 -4.17
CA PRO A 343 -11.25 -4.51 -5.01
C PRO A 343 -10.97 -4.20 -6.49
N THR A 344 -11.40 -5.06 -7.40
CA THR A 344 -11.42 -4.74 -8.84
C THR A 344 -12.23 -3.46 -9.03
N PRO A 345 -11.69 -2.42 -9.70
CA PRO A 345 -12.41 -1.17 -9.86
C PRO A 345 -13.65 -1.33 -10.73
N SER A 346 -14.77 -0.72 -10.32
CA SER A 346 -16.06 -0.84 -11.03
C SER A 346 -16.04 -0.30 -12.46
N PHE A 347 -15.12 0.61 -12.78
CA PHE A 347 -14.97 1.14 -14.14
C PHE A 347 -14.47 0.08 -15.14
N LEU A 348 -13.88 -1.02 -14.68
CA LEU A 348 -13.51 -2.17 -15.51
C LEU A 348 -14.69 -3.11 -15.77
N GLY A 349 -15.87 -2.86 -15.17
CA GLY A 349 -17.07 -3.69 -15.35
C GLY A 349 -17.42 -4.00 -16.82
N PRO A 350 -17.28 -3.07 -17.79
CA PRO A 350 -17.52 -3.38 -19.20
C PRO A 350 -16.50 -4.34 -19.82
N LEU A 351 -15.32 -4.51 -19.23
CA LEU A 351 -14.28 -5.45 -19.68
C LEU A 351 -14.37 -6.81 -18.98
N GLU A 352 -15.26 -6.97 -17.99
CA GLU A 352 -15.25 -8.12 -17.08
C GLU A 352 -15.30 -9.48 -17.80
N ASP A 353 -16.05 -9.59 -18.90
CA ASP A 353 -16.16 -10.82 -19.69
C ASP A 353 -14.86 -11.19 -20.43
N ALA A 354 -13.96 -10.22 -20.65
CA ALA A 354 -12.67 -10.41 -21.32
C ALA A 354 -11.50 -10.57 -20.33
N LEU A 355 -11.68 -10.30 -19.04
CA LEU A 355 -10.63 -10.41 -18.02
C LEU A 355 -10.52 -11.84 -17.49
N GLU A 356 -9.32 -12.42 -17.53
CA GLU A 356 -9.09 -13.76 -17.01
C GLU A 356 -8.95 -13.75 -15.48
N ARG A 357 -9.63 -14.72 -14.84
CA ARG A 357 -9.64 -14.87 -13.38
C ARG A 357 -9.19 -16.26 -12.94
N ASP A 358 -8.60 -16.31 -11.75
CA ASP A 358 -8.35 -17.57 -11.07
C ASP A 358 -9.65 -18.14 -10.47
N PRO A 359 -9.65 -19.40 -9.98
CA PRO A 359 -10.84 -20.00 -9.36
C PRO A 359 -11.35 -19.29 -8.10
N LYS A 360 -10.58 -18.36 -7.50
CA LYS A 360 -10.98 -17.53 -6.37
C LYS A 360 -11.53 -16.16 -6.81
N GLY A 361 -11.69 -15.94 -8.12
CA GLY A 361 -12.21 -14.69 -8.69
C GLY A 361 -11.20 -13.55 -8.73
N ARG A 362 -9.91 -13.81 -8.51
CA ARG A 362 -8.84 -12.79 -8.58
C ARG A 362 -8.33 -12.69 -10.01
N LEU A 363 -7.85 -11.52 -10.41
CA LEU A 363 -7.24 -11.34 -11.73
C LEU A 363 -6.03 -12.27 -11.90
N ARG A 364 -5.90 -12.89 -13.07
CA ARG A 364 -4.64 -13.52 -13.48
C ARG A 364 -3.70 -12.46 -14.01
N ILE A 365 -2.50 -12.42 -13.45
CA ILE A 365 -1.50 -11.41 -13.71
C ILE A 365 -0.21 -12.13 -14.07
N THR A 366 0.37 -11.82 -15.22
CA THR A 366 1.65 -12.34 -15.68
C THR A 366 2.81 -11.73 -14.89
N GLU A 367 4.01 -12.27 -15.05
CA GLU A 367 5.24 -11.75 -14.43
C GLU A 367 5.53 -10.29 -14.80
N GLU A 368 5.14 -9.88 -16.02
CA GLU A 368 5.27 -8.51 -16.51
C GLU A 368 4.13 -7.58 -16.05
N TYR A 369 3.40 -7.97 -15.01
CA TYR A 369 2.30 -7.21 -14.41
C TYR A 369 1.11 -6.97 -15.34
N ARG A 370 1.00 -7.74 -16.44
CA ARG A 370 -0.14 -7.69 -17.36
C ARG A 370 -1.27 -8.58 -16.84
N VAL A 371 -2.49 -8.08 -16.88
CA VAL A 371 -3.70 -8.87 -16.69
C VAL A 371 -3.96 -9.69 -17.95
N GLU A 372 -4.03 -11.01 -17.78
CA GLU A 372 -4.45 -11.91 -18.86
C GLU A 372 -5.86 -11.53 -19.30
N SER A 373 -6.03 -11.28 -20.60
CA SER A 373 -7.31 -10.86 -21.17
C SER A 373 -7.35 -11.07 -22.68
N ASP A 374 -8.56 -11.19 -23.21
CA ASP A 374 -8.86 -11.28 -24.64
C ASP A 374 -8.98 -9.90 -25.32
N CYS A 375 -8.73 -8.81 -24.58
CA CYS A 375 -8.76 -7.44 -25.10
C CYS A 375 -7.70 -7.21 -26.18
N THR A 376 -7.98 -6.32 -27.13
CA THR A 376 -7.01 -5.87 -28.15
C THR A 376 -5.83 -5.09 -27.56
N GLY A 377 -6.08 -4.25 -26.56
CA GLY A 377 -5.05 -3.52 -25.80
C GLY A 377 -4.54 -4.29 -24.59
N ARG A 378 -3.36 -3.93 -24.07
CA ARG A 378 -2.80 -4.55 -22.86
C ARG A 378 -3.24 -3.79 -21.62
N LEU A 379 -3.59 -4.54 -20.57
CA LEU A 379 -3.97 -3.98 -19.28
C LEU A 379 -2.94 -4.39 -18.23
N PHE A 380 -2.23 -3.41 -17.67
CA PHE A 380 -1.26 -3.58 -16.59
C PHE A 380 -1.86 -3.17 -15.25
N VAL A 381 -1.28 -3.67 -14.17
CA VAL A 381 -1.68 -3.30 -12.81
C VAL A 381 -0.51 -2.87 -11.94
N GLN A 382 -0.78 -1.93 -11.04
CA GLN A 382 0.15 -1.43 -10.03
C GLN A 382 -0.41 -1.69 -8.64
N ASN A 383 0.42 -2.20 -7.72
CA ASN A 383 0.01 -2.52 -6.34
C ASN A 383 -1.24 -3.43 -6.27
N ALA A 384 -1.39 -4.30 -7.25
CA ALA A 384 -2.33 -5.41 -7.27
C ALA A 384 -1.56 -6.69 -7.59
N GLY A 385 -2.11 -7.85 -7.22
CA GLY A 385 -1.43 -9.12 -7.47
C GLY A 385 -0.52 -9.62 -6.35
N VAL A 386 -0.81 -9.29 -5.08
CA VAL A 386 -0.11 -9.91 -3.94
C VAL A 386 -0.18 -11.45 -4.02
N HIS A 387 -1.28 -12.00 -4.55
CA HIS A 387 -1.46 -13.44 -4.77
C HIS A 387 -0.63 -14.01 -5.92
N THR A 388 -0.05 -13.17 -6.78
CA THR A 388 0.82 -13.60 -7.88
C THR A 388 2.28 -13.25 -7.66
N HIS A 389 2.57 -12.06 -7.13
CA HIS A 389 3.92 -11.46 -7.00
C HIS A 389 4.39 -11.35 -5.53
N GLY A 390 3.60 -11.84 -4.58
CA GLY A 390 4.00 -11.95 -3.18
C GLY A 390 4.01 -10.62 -2.42
N VAL A 391 4.66 -10.66 -1.26
CA VAL A 391 4.65 -9.60 -0.22
C VAL A 391 5.28 -8.28 -0.65
N GLY A 392 6.11 -8.29 -1.70
CA GLY A 392 6.74 -7.08 -2.25
C GLY A 392 5.82 -6.19 -3.07
N THR A 393 4.64 -6.68 -3.46
CA THR A 393 3.68 -5.93 -4.30
C THR A 393 3.36 -4.50 -3.79
N PRO A 394 3.04 -4.27 -2.50
CA PRO A 394 2.80 -2.94 -1.96
C PRO A 394 4.06 -2.15 -1.59
N ASP A 395 5.25 -2.73 -1.71
CA ASP A 395 6.50 -2.09 -1.30
C ASP A 395 6.91 -1.01 -2.31
N LEU A 396 7.28 0.18 -1.79
CA LEU A 396 7.80 1.29 -2.60
C LEU A 396 9.16 0.95 -3.22
N GLY A 397 9.99 0.14 -2.56
CA GLY A 397 11.30 -0.31 -3.04
C GLY A 397 11.24 -1.13 -4.32
N LEU A 398 10.12 -1.81 -4.58
CA LEU A 398 9.87 -2.54 -5.84
C LEU A 398 9.09 -1.72 -6.87
N GLY A 399 8.76 -0.45 -6.56
CA GLY A 399 8.08 0.46 -7.48
C GLY A 399 8.88 0.70 -8.75
N CYS A 400 10.17 1.04 -8.62
CA CYS A 400 11.07 1.25 -9.76
C CYS A 400 11.23 -0.01 -10.62
N TYR A 401 11.48 -1.17 -10.00
CA TYR A 401 11.59 -2.44 -10.71
C TYR A 401 10.34 -2.74 -11.54
N ARG A 402 9.16 -2.68 -10.91
CA ARG A 402 7.89 -2.92 -11.59
C ARG A 402 7.65 -1.92 -12.73
N ASN A 403 7.99 -0.64 -12.50
CA ASN A 403 7.86 0.36 -13.55
C ASN A 403 8.82 0.11 -14.71
N ALA A 404 10.08 -0.29 -14.45
CA ALA A 404 11.04 -0.63 -15.49
C ALA A 404 10.55 -1.78 -16.38
N VAL A 405 9.99 -2.84 -15.78
CA VAL A 405 9.35 -3.96 -16.50
C VAL A 405 8.20 -3.46 -17.38
N ILE A 406 7.31 -2.62 -16.84
CA ILE A 406 6.18 -2.07 -17.62
C ILE A 406 6.69 -1.15 -18.74
N VAL A 407 7.68 -0.30 -18.50
CA VAL A 407 8.29 0.57 -19.52
C VAL A 407 8.90 -0.26 -20.65
N GLU A 408 9.57 -1.36 -20.36
CA GLU A 408 10.07 -2.28 -21.38
C GLU A 408 8.93 -2.82 -22.24
N GLN A 409 7.83 -3.26 -21.63
CA GLN A 409 6.68 -3.77 -22.38
C GLN A 409 6.05 -2.69 -23.28
N LEU A 410 5.95 -1.45 -22.78
CA LEU A 410 5.38 -0.33 -23.54
C LEU A 410 6.28 0.11 -24.70
N THR A 411 7.59 0.14 -24.49
CA THR A 411 8.57 0.63 -25.49
C THR A 411 9.09 -0.45 -26.43
N GLY A 412 8.94 -1.73 -26.07
CA GLY A 412 9.50 -2.87 -26.79
C GLY A 412 11.01 -3.00 -26.69
N ARG A 413 11.65 -2.29 -25.74
CA ARG A 413 13.10 -2.33 -25.49
C ARG A 413 13.43 -2.06 -24.03
N GLU A 414 14.56 -2.57 -23.56
CA GLU A 414 15.09 -2.21 -22.25
C GLU A 414 15.52 -0.74 -22.25
N VAL A 415 14.77 0.11 -21.54
CA VAL A 415 15.10 1.54 -21.32
C VAL A 415 15.83 1.72 -19.99
N TYR A 416 15.38 1.00 -18.97
CA TYR A 416 15.96 0.95 -17.64
C TYR A 416 16.39 -0.50 -17.35
N PRO A 417 17.50 -0.71 -16.63
CA PRO A 417 17.95 -2.06 -16.30
C PRO A 417 16.89 -2.79 -15.47
N ILE A 418 16.63 -4.04 -15.82
CA ILE A 418 15.76 -4.94 -15.06
C ILE A 418 16.68 -5.85 -14.23
N ASP A 419 16.73 -5.57 -12.95
CA ASP A 419 17.62 -6.24 -12.01
C ASP A 419 17.22 -7.71 -11.76
N GLU A 420 18.17 -8.64 -11.95
CA GLU A 420 17.95 -10.08 -11.82
C GLU A 420 18.81 -10.80 -10.76
N ASP A 421 19.89 -10.18 -10.28
CA ASP A 421 20.82 -10.74 -9.30
C ASP A 421 21.42 -9.64 -8.42
N THR A 422 20.64 -9.22 -7.41
CA THR A 422 20.90 -8.05 -6.57
C THR A 422 21.12 -8.38 -5.10
N VAL A 423 20.92 -9.64 -4.71
CA VAL A 423 20.98 -10.10 -3.32
C VAL A 423 21.81 -11.36 -3.16
N PHE A 424 22.20 -11.67 -1.91
CA PHE A 424 23.12 -12.79 -1.64
C PHE A 424 22.43 -14.15 -1.54
N GLN A 425 21.10 -14.17 -1.51
CA GLN A 425 20.29 -15.37 -1.31
C GLN A 425 19.71 -15.85 -2.64
N ASP A 426 19.96 -17.11 -2.97
CA ASP A 426 19.18 -17.83 -3.98
C ASP A 426 17.87 -18.32 -3.36
N PHE A 427 16.75 -17.94 -3.95
CA PHE A 427 15.42 -18.45 -3.57
C PHE A 427 15.06 -19.72 -4.34
N ASP A 428 15.49 -19.77 -5.61
CA ASP A 428 15.23 -20.90 -6.48
C ASP A 428 16.35 -21.95 -6.40
N VAL A 429 15.96 -23.23 -6.47
CA VAL A 429 16.90 -24.35 -6.42
C VAL A 429 17.74 -24.42 -7.68
N GLU A 430 17.18 -24.14 -8.86
CA GLU A 430 17.94 -24.17 -10.11
C GLU A 430 19.05 -23.12 -10.13
N GLN A 431 18.73 -21.90 -9.65
CA GLN A 431 19.72 -20.84 -9.45
C GLN A 431 20.84 -21.30 -8.50
N PHE A 432 20.50 -21.78 -7.30
CA PHE A 432 21.50 -22.25 -6.33
C PHE A 432 22.40 -23.37 -6.88
N LEU A 433 21.83 -24.32 -7.63
CA LEU A 433 22.60 -25.42 -8.22
C LEU A 433 23.53 -24.93 -9.34
N ALA A 434 23.11 -23.95 -10.13
CA ALA A 434 23.92 -23.35 -11.19
C ALA A 434 25.19 -22.70 -10.60
N ASP A 435 25.06 -22.02 -9.45
CA ASP A 435 26.17 -21.28 -8.83
C ASP A 435 27.08 -22.16 -7.97
N THR A 436 26.54 -23.21 -7.34
CA THR A 436 27.30 -24.05 -6.40
C THR A 436 27.85 -25.34 -6.99
N SER A 437 27.54 -25.67 -8.25
CA SER A 437 27.85 -26.98 -8.86
C SER A 437 27.29 -28.17 -8.06
N ALA A 438 26.26 -27.95 -7.25
CA ALA A 438 25.54 -29.01 -6.56
C ALA A 438 24.63 -29.76 -7.55
N GLU A 439 24.28 -31.02 -7.24
CA GLU A 439 23.44 -31.86 -8.09
C GLU A 439 22.12 -32.18 -7.41
N ARG A 440 21.03 -32.22 -8.19
CA ARG A 440 19.76 -32.77 -7.70
C ARG A 440 19.96 -34.23 -7.31
N VAL A 441 19.29 -34.66 -6.24
CA VAL A 441 19.24 -36.08 -5.89
C VAL A 441 18.58 -36.84 -7.04
N GLY A 442 19.36 -37.64 -7.76
CA GLY A 442 18.84 -38.50 -8.82
C GLY A 442 17.79 -39.46 -8.24
N ASN A 443 16.70 -39.70 -8.99
CA ASN A 443 15.67 -40.70 -8.68
C ASN A 443 16.28 -42.14 -8.71
N HIS A 444 17.12 -42.48 -7.75
CA HIS A 444 17.81 -43.76 -7.61
C HIS A 444 17.41 -44.53 -6.35
N TYR A 445 16.19 -44.29 -5.84
CA TYR A 445 15.48 -45.26 -5.01
C TYR A 445 14.58 -46.15 -5.87
N GLY A 446 15.21 -46.88 -6.79
CA GLY A 446 14.57 -47.86 -7.67
C GLY A 446 15.35 -49.17 -7.66
N GLY A 447 15.19 -49.96 -6.62
CA GLY A 447 15.42 -51.41 -6.64
C GLY A 447 16.83 -51.90 -6.32
N ARG A 448 16.99 -52.44 -5.11
CA ARG A 448 17.58 -53.77 -4.95
C ARG A 448 16.70 -54.61 -4.04
N ARG A 449 16.17 -55.68 -4.65
CA ARG A 449 15.61 -56.85 -3.98
C ARG A 449 16.69 -57.60 -3.20
#